data_AF-A0A957SJA5-F1
#
_entry.id   AF-A0A957SJA5-F1
#
_cell.length_a   1.000
_cell.length_b   1.000
_cell.length_c   1.000
_cell.angle_alpha   90.00
_cell.angle_beta   90.00
_cell.angle_gamma   90.00
#
_symmetry.space_group_name_H-M   'P 1'
#
loop_
_entity.id
_entity.type
_entity.pdbx_description
1 polymer ?
#
loop_
_entity_poly.entity_id
_entity_poly.type
_entity_poly.pdbx_seq_one_letter_code
_entity_poly.pdbx_strand_id
1 'polypeptide(L)' 'TDQIEEQAAAYIARIDKMGGALRAVEEGFIQREIQDAAYRTQRDIESGDQIVVGVNRYQTDE' A
#
# COMPACT_ATOMS: atom_id res chain seq x y z
N THR A 1 18.63 -2.98 5.98
CA THR A 1 18.17 -2.42 4.70
C THR A 1 17.82 -3.53 3.72
N ASP A 2 18.56 -4.64 3.83
CA ASP A 2 18.49 -5.85 3.03
C ASP A 2 17.07 -6.43 2.90
N GLN A 3 16.26 -6.42 3.98
CA GLN A 3 14.88 -6.92 3.93
C GLN A 3 13.97 -6.11 3.00
N ILE A 4 14.08 -4.77 3.03
CA ILE A 4 13.28 -3.91 2.15
C ILE A 4 13.74 -4.07 0.71
N GLU A 5 15.05 -4.19 0.50
CA GLU A 5 15.64 -4.42 -0.82
C GLU A 5 15.19 -5.77 -1.41
N GLU A 6 15.21 -6.85 -0.62
CA GLU A 6 14.75 -8.17 -1.04
C GLU A 6 13.26 -8.15 -1.43
N GLN A 7 12.42 -7.51 -0.60
CA GLN A 7 10.98 -7.38 -0.87
C GLN A 7 10.71 -6.55 -2.14
N ALA A 8 11.46 -5.44 -2.32
CA ALA A 8 11.36 -4.62 -3.52
C ALA A 8 11.80 -5.41 -4.77
N ALA A 9 12.92 -6.13 -4.70
CA ALA A 9 13.42 -6.95 -5.81
C ALA A 9 12.42 -8.06 -6.18
N ALA A 10 11.80 -8.71 -5.19
CA ALA A 10 10.75 -9.70 -5.42
C ALA A 10 9.52 -9.08 -6.12
N TYR A 11 9.11 -7.87 -5.73
CA TYR A 11 8.02 -7.15 -6.38
C TYR A 11 8.34 -6.80 -7.84
N ILE A 12 9.56 -6.33 -8.11
CA ILE A 12 10.03 -6.02 -9.47
C ILE A 12 10.02 -7.30 -10.32
N ALA A 13 10.57 -8.40 -9.81
CA ALA A 13 10.57 -9.69 -10.52
C ALA A 13 9.15 -10.20 -10.82
N ARG A 14 8.18 -9.91 -9.95
CA ARG A 14 6.76 -10.22 -10.20
C ARG A 14 6.22 -9.40 -11.38
N ILE A 15 6.51 -8.11 -11.42
CA ILE A 15 6.10 -7.21 -12.51
C ILE A 15 6.75 -7.65 -13.84
N ASP A 16 8.02 -8.02 -13.84
CA ASP A 16 8.71 -8.52 -15.03
C ASP A 16 8.06 -9.79 -15.57
N LYS A 17 7.68 -10.72 -14.70
CA LYS A 17 6.92 -11.94 -15.08
C LYS A 17 5.55 -11.65 -15.67
N MET A 18 4.95 -10.51 -15.34
CA MET A 18 3.67 -10.06 -15.91
C MET A 18 3.82 -9.40 -17.30
N GLY A 19 5.05 -9.32 -17.83
CA GLY A 19 5.35 -8.66 -19.10
C GLY A 19 5.84 -7.22 -18.94
N GLY A 20 6.34 -6.87 -17.75
CA GLY A 20 6.92 -5.58 -17.44
C GLY A 20 5.92 -4.53 -16.94
N ALA A 21 6.45 -3.37 -16.56
CA ALA A 21 5.68 -2.31 -15.89
C ALA A 21 4.51 -1.77 -16.73
N LEU A 22 4.72 -1.58 -18.05
CA LEU A 22 3.66 -1.08 -18.94
C LEU A 22 2.46 -2.03 -18.94
N ARG A 23 2.71 -3.33 -19.12
CA ARG A 23 1.65 -4.33 -19.13
C ARG A 23 0.98 -4.45 -17.77
N ALA A 24 1.73 -4.35 -16.68
CA ALA A 24 1.16 -4.33 -15.33
C ALA A 24 0.21 -3.12 -15.11
N VAL A 25 0.51 -1.96 -15.69
CA VAL A 25 -0.37 -0.78 -15.64
C VAL A 25 -1.62 -0.98 -16.51
N GLU A 26 -1.47 -1.52 -17.72
CA GLU A 26 -2.59 -1.81 -18.64
C GLU A 26 -3.55 -2.85 -18.06
N GLU A 27 -3.03 -3.89 -17.42
CA GLU A 27 -3.79 -4.92 -16.72
C GLU A 27 -4.39 -4.43 -15.38
N GLY A 28 -4.14 -3.17 -15.01
CA GLY A 28 -4.64 -2.54 -13.78
C GLY A 28 -4.02 -3.07 -12.49
N PHE A 29 -2.90 -3.81 -12.56
CA PHE A 29 -2.28 -4.43 -11.39
C PHE A 29 -1.80 -3.39 -10.39
N ILE A 30 -1.10 -2.36 -10.87
CA ILE A 30 -0.54 -1.30 -10.01
C ILE A 30 -1.67 -0.53 -9.30
N GLN A 31 -2.73 -0.20 -10.04
CA GLN A 31 -3.88 0.53 -9.52
C GLN A 31 -4.62 -0.28 -8.45
N ARG A 32 -4.81 -1.59 -8.66
CA ARG A 32 -5.40 -2.48 -7.65
C ARG A 32 -4.55 -2.55 -6.38
N GLU A 33 -3.23 -2.73 -6.50
CA GLU A 33 -2.34 -2.81 -5.33
C GLU A 33 -2.37 -1.51 -4.50
N ILE A 34 -2.41 -0.35 -5.15
CA ILE A 34 -2.54 0.95 -4.49
C ILE A 34 -3.90 1.06 -3.77
N GLN A 35 -4.99 0.68 -4.45
CA GLN A 35 -6.33 0.75 -3.88
C GLN A 35 -6.49 -0.19 -2.68
N ASP A 36 -5.96 -1.41 -2.78
CA ASP A 36 -5.98 -2.39 -1.69
C ASP A 36 -5.17 -1.89 -0.50
N ALA A 37 -4.00 -1.29 -0.74
CA ALA A 37 -3.18 -0.69 0.32
C ALA A 37 -3.90 0.48 0.99
N ALA A 38 -4.50 1.39 0.21
CA ALA A 38 -5.27 2.51 0.73
C ALA A 38 -6.47 2.04 1.55
N TYR A 39 -7.21 1.04 1.07
CA TYR A 39 -8.36 0.48 1.78
C TYR A 39 -7.95 -0.16 3.11
N ARG A 40 -6.86 -0.94 3.12
CA ARG A 40 -6.32 -1.50 4.37
C ARG A 40 -5.96 -0.41 5.37
N THR A 41 -5.18 0.59 4.94
CA THR A 41 -4.80 1.71 5.79
C THR A 41 -6.03 2.44 6.35
N GLN A 42 -7.03 2.71 5.52
CA GLN A 42 -8.27 3.36 5.96
C GLN A 42 -8.99 2.52 7.02
N ARG A 43 -9.12 1.21 6.80
CA ARG A 43 -9.74 0.29 7.77
C ARG A 43 -8.97 0.23 9.08
N ASP A 44 -7.64 0.24 9.02
CA ASP A 44 -6.77 0.20 10.20
C ASP A 44 -6.87 1.52 11.00
N ILE A 45 -7.05 2.65 10.32
CA ILE A 45 -7.35 3.93 10.96
C ILE A 45 -8.73 3.91 11.62
N GLU A 46 -9.76 3.43 10.93
CA GLU A 46 -11.14 3.39 11.45
C GLU A 46 -11.30 2.45 12.64
N SER A 47 -10.66 1.28 12.60
CA SER A 47 -10.64 0.31 13.71
C SER A 47 -9.78 0.78 14.89
N GLY A 48 -8.85 1.71 14.67
CA GLY A 48 -7.90 2.19 15.66
C GLY A 48 -6.65 1.31 15.80
N ASP A 49 -6.47 0.31 14.94
CA ASP A 49 -5.26 -0.51 14.84
C ASP A 49 -4.05 0.34 14.40
N GLN A 50 -4.30 1.36 13.57
CA GLN A 50 -3.33 2.40 13.24
C GLN A 50 -3.77 3.74 13.85
N ILE A 51 -2.97 4.26 14.80
CA ILE A 51 -3.26 5.53 15.45
C ILE A 51 -2.76 6.70 14.61
N VAL A 52 -3.68 7.62 14.28
CA VAL A 52 -3.39 8.89 13.60
C VAL A 52 -3.84 10.02 14.53
N VAL A 53 -2.85 10.69 15.13
CA VAL A 53 -3.04 11.77 16.10
C VAL A 53 -3.81 12.93 15.46
N GLY A 54 -4.87 13.39 16.11
CA GLY A 54 -5.77 14.43 15.61
C GLY A 54 -6.80 13.96 14.58
N VAL A 55 -6.74 12.69 14.15
CA VAL A 55 -7.72 12.12 13.19
C VAL A 55 -8.60 11.06 13.84
N ASN A 56 -8.04 10.03 14.48
CA ASN A 56 -8.84 8.98 15.15
C ASN A 56 -8.60 8.89 16.66
N ARG A 57 -7.52 9.51 17.15
CA ARG A 57 -7.16 9.60 18.57
C ARG A 57 -6.60 10.98 18.87
N TYR A 58 -6.82 11.45 20.10
CA TYR A 58 -6.37 12.76 20.57
C TYR A 58 -6.89 13.91 19.69
N GLN A 59 -8.14 13.80 19.24
CA GLN A 59 -8.85 14.95 18.69
C GLN A 59 -9.06 15.95 19.81
N THR A 60 -8.67 17.20 19.59
CA THR A 60 -9.01 18.32 20.47
C THR A 60 -10.28 18.94 19.91
N ASP A 61 -11.32 19.07 20.72
CA ASP A 61 -12.48 19.87 20.35
C ASP A 61 -12.02 21.33 20.25
N GLU A 62 -12.25 21.95 19.09
CA GLU A 62 -12.00 23.37 18.85
C GLU A 62 -13.09 24.24 19.48
#